data_AF-D0Z155-F1
#
_entry.id   AF-D0Z155-F1
#
_cell.length_a   1.000
_cell.length_b   1.000
_cell.length_c   1.000
_cell.angle_alpha   90.00
_cell.angle_beta   90.00
_cell.angle_gamma   90.00
#
_symmetry.space_group_name_H-M   'P 1'
#
loop_
_entity.id
_entity.type
_entity.pdbx_description
1 polymer ?
#
loop_
_entity_poly.entity_id
_entity_poly.type
_entity_poly.pdbx_seq_one_letter_code
_entity_poly.pdbx_strand_id
1 'polypeptide(L)' 'MNAPKKGDAADWKDRLAQGQEILAKHAIEGFNAMPAKGSCMDCSDEEIIAAINYMTEGLTQ' A
#
# COMPACT_ATOMS: atom_id res chain seq x y z
N MET A 1 12.33 4.46 -8.13
CA MET A 1 11.63 3.16 -8.18
C MET A 1 11.82 2.40 -6.86
N ASN A 2 11.29 2.92 -5.75
CA ASN A 2 11.35 2.33 -4.41
C ASN A 2 9.95 1.84 -3.99
N ALA A 3 9.34 1.01 -4.83
CA ALA A 3 8.05 0.39 -4.53
C ALA A 3 8.29 -0.83 -3.62
N PRO A 4 7.49 -1.00 -2.55
CA PRO A 4 7.67 -2.11 -1.62
C PRO A 4 7.33 -3.44 -2.31
N LYS A 5 8.17 -4.44 -2.11
CA LYS A 5 7.92 -5.78 -2.67
C LYS A 5 6.92 -6.55 -1.79
N LYS A 6 6.08 -7.39 -2.40
CA LYS A 6 5.21 -8.32 -1.66
C LYS A 6 6.08 -9.20 -0.76
N GLY A 7 5.71 -9.32 0.51
CA GLY A 7 6.41 -10.20 1.46
C GLY A 7 7.80 -9.70 1.91
N ASP A 8 8.21 -8.48 1.55
CA ASP A 8 9.43 -7.88 2.07
C ASP A 8 9.16 -7.13 3.38
N ALA A 9 9.41 -7.80 4.50
CA ALA A 9 9.20 -7.23 5.83
C ALA A 9 9.96 -5.90 6.03
N ALA A 10 11.16 -5.75 5.45
CA ALA A 10 11.96 -4.55 5.63
C ALA A 10 11.33 -3.35 4.91
N ASP A 11 10.83 -3.56 3.69
CA ASP A 11 10.14 -2.53 2.92
C ASP A 11 8.80 -2.11 3.54
N TRP A 12 8.11 -3.05 4.20
CA TRP A 12 6.78 -2.83 4.78
C TRP A 12 6.81 -2.37 6.24
N LYS A 13 7.87 -2.63 7.00
CA LYS A 13 7.94 -2.32 8.44
C LYS A 13 7.61 -0.86 8.77
N ASP A 14 8.31 0.08 8.14
CA ASP A 14 8.11 1.52 8.40
C ASP A 14 6.80 2.05 7.83
N ARG A 15 6.22 1.34 6.85
CA ARG A 15 4.93 1.67 6.26
C ARG A 15 3.78 1.20 7.14
N LEU A 16 3.83 -0.05 7.59
CA LEU A 16 2.88 -0.64 8.52
C LEU A 16 2.90 0.10 9.86
N ALA A 17 4.06 0.61 10.30
CA ALA A 17 4.18 1.45 11.49
C ALA A 17 3.39 2.77 11.41
N GLN A 18 3.09 3.29 10.21
CA GLN A 18 2.23 4.47 10.04
C GLN A 18 0.74 4.15 10.23
N GLY A 19 0.38 2.86 10.24
CA GLY A 19 -1.00 2.40 10.34
C GLY A 19 -1.67 2.21 8.97
N GLN A 20 -2.64 1.30 8.93
CA GLN A 20 -3.36 0.91 7.71
C GLN A 20 -4.15 2.07 7.09
N GLU A 21 -4.74 2.96 7.88
CA GLU A 21 -5.47 4.12 7.36
C GLU A 21 -4.58 5.08 6.57
N ILE A 22 -3.38 5.37 7.08
CA ILE A 22 -2.42 6.27 6.41
C ILE A 22 -1.88 5.61 5.13
N LEU A 23 -1.59 4.30 5.19
CA LEU A 23 -1.20 3.51 4.03
C LEU A 23 -2.27 3.52 2.93
N ALA A 24 -3.53 3.28 3.30
CA ALA A 24 -4.67 3.32 2.40
C ALA A 24 -4.83 4.71 1.77
N LYS A 25 -4.79 5.76 2.59
CA LYS A 25 -4.88 7.15 2.12
C LYS A 25 -3.79 7.49 1.11
N HIS A 26 -2.53 7.15 1.41
CA HIS A 26 -1.41 7.36 0.50
C HIS A 26 -1.56 6.58 -0.81
N ALA A 27 -2.13 5.38 -0.77
CA ALA A 27 -2.37 4.59 -1.98
C ALA A 27 -3.51 5.15 -2.84
N ILE A 28 -4.58 5.66 -2.21
CA ILE A 28 -5.74 6.24 -2.88
C ILE A 28 -5.39 7.62 -3.46
N GLU A 29 -4.86 8.53 -2.65
CA GLU A 29 -4.54 9.91 -3.04
C GLU A 29 -3.23 10.02 -3.84
N GLY A 30 -2.35 9.01 -3.72
CA GLY A 30 -0.99 9.06 -4.23
C GLY A 30 -0.05 9.70 -3.22
N PHE A 31 1.22 9.27 -3.24
CA PHE A 31 2.22 9.74 -2.28
C PHE A 31 3.61 9.76 -2.89
N ASN A 32 4.23 10.94 -2.95
CA ASN A 32 5.54 11.17 -3.57
C ASN A 32 5.61 10.64 -5.01
N ALA A 33 6.37 9.57 -5.24
CA ALA A 33 6.54 8.93 -6.54
C ALA A 33 5.45 7.88 -6.85
N MET A 34 4.48 7.68 -5.95
CA MET A 34 3.36 6.77 -6.16
C MET A 34 2.16 7.54 -6.72
N PRO A 35 1.65 7.19 -7.92
CA PRO A 35 0.46 7.80 -8.48
C PRO A 35 -0.78 7.42 -7.66
N ALA A 36 -1.79 8.30 -7.69
CA ALA A 36 -3.10 8.05 -7.09
C ALA A 36 -3.67 6.72 -7.59
N LYS A 37 -4.26 5.96 -6.66
CA LYS A 37 -4.82 4.61 -6.87
C LYS A 37 -3.86 3.62 -7.55
N GLY A 38 -2.54 3.83 -7.43
CA GLY A 38 -1.54 2.98 -8.11
C GLY A 38 -1.70 2.95 -9.63
N SER A 39 -2.16 4.05 -10.24
CA SER A 39 -2.52 4.15 -11.65
C SER A 39 -3.73 3.31 -12.09
N CYS A 40 -4.47 2.71 -11.15
CA CYS A 40 -5.75 2.07 -11.43
C CYS A 40 -6.89 3.07 -11.20
N MET A 41 -7.27 3.82 -12.25
CA MET A 41 -8.36 4.80 -12.13
C MET A 41 -9.73 4.16 -11.96
N ASP A 42 -9.89 2.91 -12.40
CA ASP A 42 -11.13 2.15 -12.30
C ASP A 42 -11.27 1.39 -10.97
N CYS A 43 -10.21 1.32 -10.16
CA CYS A 43 -10.25 0.63 -8.87
C CYS A 43 -10.99 1.47 -7.83
N SER A 44 -11.84 0.78 -7.06
CA SER A 44 -12.47 1.32 -5.86
C SER A 44 -11.48 1.37 -4.70
N ASP A 45 -11.71 2.27 -3.75
CA ASP A 45 -10.83 2.43 -2.58
C ASP A 45 -10.71 1.12 -1.77
N GLU A 46 -11.79 0.34 -1.72
CA GLU A 46 -11.83 -0.99 -1.11
C GLU A 46 -10.89 -1.99 -1.81
N GLU A 47 -10.83 -1.97 -3.15
CA GLU A 47 -9.94 -2.82 -3.93
C GLU A 47 -8.47 -2.44 -3.71
N ILE A 48 -8.19 -1.13 -3.60
CA ILE A 48 -6.85 -0.63 -3.25
C ILE A 48 -6.44 -1.13 -1.86
N ILE A 49 -7.33 -1.04 -0.87
CA ILE A 49 -7.07 -1.54 0.49
C ILE A 49 -6.86 -3.07 0.47
N ALA A 50 -7.69 -3.81 -0.27
CA ALA A 50 -7.53 -5.25 -0.42
C ALA A 50 -6.18 -5.61 -1.07
N ALA A 51 -5.73 -4.83 -2.06
CA ALA A 51 -4.43 -5.02 -2.69
C ALA A 51 -3.26 -4.73 -1.72
N ILE A 52 -3.37 -3.70 -0.87
CA ILE A 52 -2.38 -3.44 0.19
C ILE A 52 -2.30 -4.64 1.14
N ASN A 53 -3.45 -5.12 1.61
CA ASN A 53 -3.53 -6.28 2.50
C ASN A 53 -2.89 -7.51 1.85
N TYR A 54 -3.14 -7.75 0.56
CA TYR A 54 -2.55 -8.84 -0.20
C TYR A 54 -1.02 -8.71 -0.36
N MET A 55 -0.50 -7.49 -0.46
CA MET A 55 0.94 -7.22 -0.54
C MET A 55 1.63 -7.39 0.81
N THR A 56 0.92 -7.10 1.91
CA THR A 56 1.38 -7.29 3.29
C THR A 56 1.03 -8.64 3.88
N GLU A 57 0.33 -9.48 3.12
CA GLU A 57 -0.09 -10.82 3.52
C GLU A 57 1.16 -11.65 3.90
N GLY A 58 1.18 -12.15 5.14
CA GLY A 58 2.31 -12.87 5.72
C GLY A 58 3.35 -12.00 6.43
N LEU A 59 3.20 -10.67 6.43
CA LEU A 59 4.05 -9.74 7.19
C LEU A 59 3.36 -9.19 8.44
N THR A 60 2.04 -9.07 8.39
CA THR A 60 1.20 -8.74 9.53
C THR A 60 0.72 -10.05 10.18
N GLN A 61 1.42 -10.49 11.23
CA GLN A 61 0.98 -11.56 12.13
C GLN A 61 0.96 -11.03 13.57
#